data_AF-A0A1F2SCV1-F1
#
_entry.id   AF-A0A1F2SCV1-F1
#
_cell.length_a   1.000
_cell.length_b   1.000
_cell.length_c   1.000
_cell.angle_alpha   90.00
_cell.angle_beta   90.00
_cell.angle_gamma   90.00
#
_symmetry.space_group_name_H-M   'P 1'
#
loop_
_entity.id
_entity.type
_entity.pdbx_description
1 polymer ?
#
loop_
_entity_poly.entity_id
_entity_poly.type
_entity_poly.pdbx_seq_one_letter_code
_entity_poly.pdbx_strand_id
1 'polypeptide(L)'
;MGFTADVAALTNRKFKPLGELGYLMGVLLCLLRLDRRAFPLRVEGRQEMDHRRCLFLTFNNSKFTGGKMMIAPQADPTDGWIEFVRWGPIGRLGLLWNLHRLYNGSHVEHPLASRQAVRRVDFELDGPVDVMVDGEVLTLHCQTLDILPGALNVMV
;
A
#
# COMPACT_ATOMS: atom_id res chain seq x y z
N MET A 1 -5.31 -1.71 0.59
CA MET A 1 -6.56 -2.22 1.21
C MET A 1 -6.52 -1.96 2.70
N GLY A 2 -7.69 -1.74 3.30
CA GLY A 2 -7.80 -1.27 4.67
C GLY A 2 -7.62 0.24 4.76
N PHE A 3 -8.33 0.84 5.72
CA PHE A 3 -8.10 2.17 6.28
C PHE A 3 -8.05 3.34 5.26
N THR A 4 -8.30 3.08 3.98
CA THR A 4 -8.07 4.05 2.93
C THR A 4 -9.32 4.86 2.57
N ALA A 5 -10.52 4.59 3.12
CA ALA A 5 -11.71 5.41 2.82
C ALA A 5 -12.13 6.50 3.80
N ASP A 6 -11.83 6.39 5.09
CA ASP A 6 -12.22 7.45 6.04
C ASP A 6 -11.39 8.75 5.89
N VAL A 7 -10.42 8.75 4.99
CA VAL A 7 -9.32 9.72 4.88
C VAL A 7 -9.58 10.79 3.83
N ALA A 8 -10.17 10.40 2.70
CA ALA A 8 -10.45 11.31 1.60
C ALA A 8 -11.45 12.41 2.03
N ALA A 9 -12.40 12.07 2.90
CA ALA A 9 -13.36 13.03 3.46
C ALA A 9 -12.73 14.03 4.45
N LEU A 10 -11.69 13.65 5.20
CA LEU A 10 -11.07 14.47 6.25
C LEU A 10 -9.92 15.35 5.74
N THR A 11 -9.17 14.87 4.74
CA THR A 11 -8.00 15.58 4.21
C THR A 11 -8.37 16.77 3.33
N ASN A 12 -9.50 16.67 2.61
CA ASN A 12 -9.92 17.65 1.62
C ASN A 12 -10.30 19.04 2.23
N ARG A 13 -10.57 19.12 3.54
CA ARG A 13 -10.99 20.38 4.20
C ARG A 13 -9.90 21.12 4.99
N LYS A 14 -8.78 20.49 5.39
CA LYS A 14 -7.80 21.11 6.31
C LYS A 14 -6.37 21.30 5.78
N PHE A 15 -5.95 20.57 4.73
CA PHE A 15 -4.53 20.51 4.33
C PHE A 15 -4.23 21.00 2.90
N LYS A 16 -5.21 21.64 2.25
CA LYS A 16 -5.06 22.27 0.92
C LYS A 16 -3.85 23.21 0.74
N PRO A 17 -3.36 23.96 1.75
CA PRO A 17 -2.21 24.85 1.53
C PRO A 17 -0.83 24.17 1.58
N LEU A 18 -0.74 22.85 1.81
CA LEU A 18 0.53 22.13 1.99
C LEU A 18 0.97 21.24 0.79
N GLY A 19 0.25 21.27 -0.34
CA GLY A 19 0.62 20.52 -1.55
C GLY A 19 0.77 19.00 -1.32
N GLU A 20 1.77 18.36 -1.95
CA GLU A 20 2.08 16.92 -1.83
C GLU A 20 2.28 16.45 -0.37
N LEU A 21 2.82 17.33 0.49
CA LEU A 21 3.00 17.07 1.93
C LEU A 21 1.67 17.01 2.68
N GLY A 22 0.64 17.74 2.24
CA GLY A 22 -0.71 17.68 2.82
C GLY A 22 -1.41 16.36 2.52
N TYR A 23 -1.21 15.82 1.32
CA TYR A 23 -1.71 14.51 0.92
C TYR A 23 -1.02 13.38 1.70
N LEU A 24 0.32 13.44 1.79
CA LEU A 24 1.12 12.55 2.62
C LEU A 24 0.69 12.58 4.09
N MET A 25 0.54 13.77 4.67
CA MET A 25 0.12 13.92 6.06
C MET A 25 -1.30 13.42 6.25
N GLY A 26 -2.18 13.57 5.26
CA GLY A 26 -3.49 12.95 5.22
C GLY A 26 -3.38 11.42 5.33
N VAL A 27 -2.66 10.77 4.41
CA VAL A 27 -2.43 9.32 4.41
C VAL A 27 -1.78 8.85 5.72
N LEU A 28 -0.82 9.59 6.26
CA LEU A 28 -0.10 9.24 7.48
C LEU A 28 -0.91 9.47 8.77
N LEU A 29 -1.65 10.58 8.91
CA LEU A 29 -2.58 10.81 10.03
C LEU A 29 -3.60 9.69 10.13
N CYS A 30 -3.91 9.20 8.96
CA CYS A 30 -4.82 8.16 8.77
C CYS A 30 -4.15 6.83 9.17
N LEU A 31 -2.95 6.50 8.69
CA LEU A 31 -2.17 5.36 9.19
C LEU A 31 -1.93 5.43 10.73
N LEU A 32 -1.95 6.63 11.32
CA LEU A 32 -1.85 6.86 12.77
C LEU A 32 -3.14 6.48 13.55
N ARG A 33 -4.31 6.36 12.90
CA ARG A 33 -5.46 5.60 13.40
C ARG A 33 -5.17 4.11 13.20
N LEU A 34 -4.19 3.60 13.96
CA LEU A 34 -3.66 2.23 13.90
C LEU A 34 -4.76 1.17 14.07
N ASP A 35 -5.46 0.84 12.99
CA ASP A 35 -6.31 -0.34 12.96
C ASP A 35 -5.54 -1.48 12.31
N ARG A 36 -5.24 -2.49 13.13
CA ARG A 36 -4.38 -3.62 12.75
C ARG A 36 -5.28 -4.76 12.31
N ARG A 37 -5.65 -4.76 11.05
CA ARG A 37 -6.53 -5.78 10.46
C ARG A 37 -5.72 -6.81 9.69
N ALA A 38 -6.28 -8.01 9.57
CA ALA A 38 -5.79 -9.00 8.63
C ALA A 38 -6.52 -8.79 7.30
N PHE A 39 -5.79 -8.96 6.20
CA PHE A 39 -6.35 -9.05 4.86
C PHE A 39 -5.97 -10.45 4.35
N PRO A 40 -6.82 -11.47 4.59
CA PRO A 40 -6.54 -12.80 4.08
C PRO A 40 -6.34 -12.74 2.58
N LEU A 41 -5.14 -13.14 2.16
CA LEU A 41 -4.76 -13.16 0.76
C LEU A 41 -3.81 -14.31 0.49
N ARG A 42 -3.82 -14.76 -0.76
CA ARG A 42 -2.92 -15.78 -1.26
C ARG A 42 -2.26 -15.27 -2.52
N VAL A 43 -0.95 -15.41 -2.53
CA VAL A 43 -0.12 -15.10 -3.70
C VAL A 43 -0.02 -16.36 -4.57
N GLU A 44 0.00 -16.16 -5.89
CA GLU A 44 0.26 -17.23 -6.85
C GLU A 44 1.48 -18.09 -6.46
N GLY A 45 1.31 -19.41 -6.51
CA GLY A 45 2.36 -20.37 -6.15
C GLY A 45 2.49 -20.67 -4.65
N ARG A 46 1.72 -20.01 -3.77
CA ARG A 46 1.60 -20.41 -2.36
C ARG A 46 0.30 -21.15 -2.10
N GLN A 47 0.36 -22.20 -1.29
CA GLN A 47 -0.83 -22.96 -0.88
C GLN A 47 -1.53 -22.30 0.31
N GLU A 48 -0.76 -21.68 1.21
CA GLU A 48 -1.28 -21.09 2.44
C GLU A 48 -1.80 -19.66 2.22
N MET A 49 -2.91 -19.37 2.88
CA MET A 49 -3.51 -18.04 2.98
C MET A 49 -2.81 -17.23 4.07
N ASP A 50 -2.40 -16.00 3.76
CA ASP A 50 -1.76 -15.10 4.73
C ASP A 50 -2.80 -14.35 5.57
N HIS A 51 -3.06 -14.83 6.78
CA HIS A 51 -3.95 -14.19 7.75
C HIS A 51 -3.25 -13.26 8.75
N ARG A 52 -1.96 -12.95 8.54
CA ARG A 52 -1.24 -12.10 9.48
C ARG A 52 -1.93 -10.72 9.53
N ARG A 53 -1.87 -10.03 10.67
CA ARG A 53 -2.31 -8.63 10.79
C ARG A 53 -1.24 -7.69 10.25
N CYS A 54 -1.65 -6.62 9.59
CA CYS A 54 -0.76 -5.57 9.10
C CYS A 54 -1.33 -4.19 9.40
N LEU A 55 -0.44 -3.20 9.38
CA LEU A 55 -0.81 -1.80 9.37
C LEU A 55 -1.35 -1.40 7.99
N PHE A 56 -0.66 -1.83 6.93
CA PHE A 56 -1.09 -1.59 5.56
C PHE A 56 -0.60 -2.69 4.63
N LEU A 57 -1.25 -2.71 3.47
CA LEU A 57 -0.95 -3.55 2.35
C LEU A 57 -1.02 -2.74 1.05
N THR A 58 0.09 -2.69 0.32
CA THR A 58 0.17 -2.00 -0.99
C THR A 58 0.61 -2.96 -2.09
N PHE A 59 0.11 -2.70 -3.29
CA PHE A 59 0.47 -3.38 -4.53
C PHE A 59 0.92 -2.28 -5.48
N ASN A 60 2.14 -2.37 -5.98
CA ASN A 60 2.83 -1.22 -6.59
C ASN A 60 3.46 -1.63 -7.92
N ASN A 61 3.04 -0.98 -9.00
CA ASN A 61 3.68 -1.10 -10.32
C ASN A 61 4.96 -0.28 -10.42
N SER A 62 5.08 0.79 -9.64
CA SER A 62 6.20 1.73 -9.68
C SER A 62 6.84 1.88 -8.32
N LYS A 63 8.07 2.40 -8.32
CA LYS A 63 8.87 2.57 -7.09
C LYS A 63 8.32 3.63 -6.17
N PHE A 64 7.74 4.67 -6.76
CA PHE A 64 7.40 5.90 -6.07
C PHE A 64 5.90 6.12 -5.96
N THR A 65 5.48 6.63 -4.81
CA THR A 65 4.14 7.13 -4.58
C THR A 65 4.21 8.55 -4.01
N GLY A 66 3.23 9.40 -4.32
CA GLY A 66 3.21 10.79 -3.83
C GLY A 66 4.47 11.59 -4.19
N GLY A 67 5.04 11.35 -5.38
CA GLY A 67 6.20 12.08 -5.91
C GLY A 67 7.57 11.59 -5.42
N LYS A 68 7.79 11.47 -4.10
CA LYS A 68 9.13 11.23 -3.53
C LYS A 68 9.26 10.02 -2.61
N MET A 69 8.14 9.39 -2.23
CA MET A 69 8.22 8.23 -1.33
C MET A 69 8.48 6.97 -2.13
N MET A 70 9.57 6.29 -1.81
CA MET A 70 9.95 5.04 -2.46
C MET A 70 9.25 3.86 -1.78
N ILE A 71 7.92 3.75 -1.92
CA ILE A 71 7.10 2.74 -1.21
C ILE A 71 7.47 1.31 -1.58
N ALA A 72 7.87 1.08 -2.84
CA ALA A 72 8.26 -0.22 -3.38
C ALA A 72 9.58 -0.10 -4.15
N PRO A 73 10.73 0.02 -3.47
CA PRO A 73 12.03 0.32 -4.11
C PRO A 73 12.43 -0.63 -5.24
N GLN A 74 11.97 -1.87 -5.17
CA GLN A 74 12.26 -2.94 -6.11
C GLN A 74 11.25 -3.07 -7.25
N ALA A 75 10.13 -2.32 -7.22
CA ALA A 75 9.14 -2.39 -8.28
C ALA A 75 9.74 -1.93 -9.62
N ASP A 76 9.46 -2.68 -10.68
CA ASP A 76 9.80 -2.30 -12.05
C ASP A 76 8.53 -2.34 -12.89
N PRO A 77 8.09 -1.21 -13.48
CA PRO A 77 6.87 -1.18 -14.28
C PRO A 77 6.99 -1.99 -15.59
N THR A 78 8.19 -2.45 -15.96
CA THR A 78 8.47 -3.13 -17.24
C THR A 78 8.61 -4.64 -17.12
N ASP A 79 8.70 -5.19 -15.91
CA ASP A 79 9.02 -6.61 -15.70
C ASP A 79 7.80 -7.55 -15.75
N GLY A 80 6.59 -6.98 -15.77
CA GLY A 80 5.34 -7.73 -15.78
C GLY A 80 4.95 -8.31 -14.42
N TRP A 81 5.50 -7.77 -13.32
CA TRP A 81 5.16 -8.10 -11.94
C TRP A 81 4.55 -6.90 -11.23
N ILE A 82 3.88 -7.17 -10.11
CA ILE A 82 3.47 -6.14 -9.15
C ILE A 82 4.17 -6.39 -7.83
N GLU A 83 4.79 -5.34 -7.27
CA GLU A 83 5.48 -5.45 -5.99
C GLU A 83 4.49 -5.28 -4.85
N PHE A 84 4.29 -6.36 -4.12
CA PHE A 84 3.53 -6.40 -2.89
C PHE A 84 4.41 -5.93 -1.73
N VAL A 85 3.94 -4.95 -0.96
CA VAL A 85 4.59 -4.51 0.28
C VAL A 85 3.60 -4.56 1.43
N ARG A 86 3.96 -5.31 2.46
CA ARG A 86 3.20 -5.50 3.68
C ARG A 86 3.99 -4.99 4.85
N TRP A 87 3.34 -4.19 5.68
CA TRP A 87 3.90 -3.71 6.94
C TRP A 87 3.15 -4.28 8.13
N GLY A 88 3.84 -5.05 8.95
CA GLY A 88 3.32 -5.65 10.17
C GLY A 88 2.89 -4.62 11.23
N PRO A 89 2.30 -5.08 12.34
CA PRO A 89 1.74 -4.21 13.36
C PRO A 89 2.84 -3.52 14.18
N ILE A 90 3.21 -2.30 13.79
CA ILE A 90 4.13 -1.44 14.55
C ILE A 90 3.38 -0.53 15.53
N GLY A 91 4.06 -0.03 16.55
CA GLY A 91 3.55 1.02 17.44
C GLY A 91 3.68 2.42 16.83
N ARG A 92 2.97 3.41 17.38
CA ARG A 92 2.97 4.81 16.88
C ARG A 92 4.37 5.42 16.83
N LEU A 93 5.15 5.26 17.90
CA LEU A 93 6.52 5.77 17.98
C LEU A 93 7.44 5.09 16.96
N GLY A 94 7.30 3.78 16.80
CA GLY A 94 8.04 3.01 15.80
C GLY A 94 7.70 3.45 14.38
N LEU A 95 6.43 3.75 14.09
CA LEU A 95 6.02 4.30 12.79
C LEU A 95 6.65 5.67 12.53
N LEU A 96 6.57 6.59 13.51
CA LEU A 96 7.13 7.93 13.39
C LEU A 96 8.64 7.87 13.13
N TRP A 97 9.35 6.99 13.83
CA TRP A 97 10.78 6.77 13.62
C TRP A 97 11.07 6.16 12.26
N ASN A 98 10.24 5.27 11.73
CA ASN A 98 10.49 4.63 10.42
C ASN A 98 10.00 5.48 9.22
N LEU A 99 9.29 6.58 9.44
CA LEU A 99 8.74 7.39 8.35
C LEU A 99 9.81 7.96 7.41
N HIS A 100 10.95 8.40 7.94
CA HIS A 100 12.05 8.91 7.10
C HIS A 100 12.60 7.85 6.14
N ARG A 101 12.49 6.57 6.52
CA ARG A 101 12.96 5.45 5.70
C ARG A 101 12.12 5.21 4.45
N LEU A 102 10.91 5.75 4.38
CA LEU A 102 10.10 5.70 3.15
C LEU A 102 10.71 6.53 2.02
N TYR A 103 11.43 7.60 2.33
CA TYR A 103 12.03 8.48 1.32
C TYR A 103 13.29 7.90 0.69
N ASN A 104 14.04 7.08 1.44
CA ASN A 104 15.22 6.37 0.94
C ASN A 104 14.96 4.90 0.61
N GLY A 105 13.72 4.42 0.78
CA GLY A 105 13.32 3.04 0.51
C GLY A 105 13.76 2.00 1.55
N SER A 106 14.52 2.37 2.58
CA SER A 106 15.02 1.42 3.60
C SER A 106 13.94 0.93 4.58
N HIS A 107 12.69 1.37 4.42
CA HIS A 107 11.56 0.87 5.20
C HIS A 107 11.31 -0.62 4.91
N VAL A 108 11.59 -1.11 3.69
CA VAL A 108 11.40 -2.53 3.35
C VAL A 108 12.37 -3.48 4.06
N GLU A 109 13.46 -2.97 4.65
CA GLU A 109 14.44 -3.75 5.41
C GLU A 109 14.02 -3.99 6.87
N HIS A 110 12.95 -3.33 7.32
CA HIS A 110 12.48 -3.46 8.69
C HIS A 110 11.97 -4.89 8.96
N PRO A 111 12.20 -5.49 10.15
CA PRO A 111 11.75 -6.86 10.45
C PRO A 111 10.24 -7.10 10.36
N LEU A 112 9.45 -6.03 10.46
CA LEU A 112 7.99 -6.07 10.29
C LEU A 112 7.56 -5.86 8.83
N ALA A 113 8.46 -5.44 7.95
CA ALA A 113 8.18 -5.31 6.54
C ALA A 113 8.37 -6.67 5.85
N SER A 114 7.51 -6.96 4.88
CA SER A 114 7.70 -8.07 3.96
C SER A 114 7.31 -7.61 2.57
N ARG A 115 8.09 -8.02 1.58
CA ARG A 115 7.92 -7.60 0.19
C ARG A 115 8.05 -8.80 -0.74
N GLN A 116 7.31 -8.79 -1.83
CA GLN A 116 7.30 -9.88 -2.80
C GLN A 116 6.84 -9.38 -4.18
N ALA A 117 7.53 -9.77 -5.24
CA ALA A 117 7.04 -9.62 -6.61
C ALA A 117 6.05 -10.74 -6.92
N VAL A 118 4.87 -10.38 -7.40
CA VAL A 118 3.76 -11.31 -7.67
C VAL A 118 3.07 -10.98 -8.99
N ARG A 119 2.37 -11.94 -9.60
CA ARG A 119 1.54 -11.66 -10.80
C ARG A 119 0.07 -11.65 -10.48
N ARG A 120 -0.33 -12.51 -9.54
CA ARG A 120 -1.71 -12.68 -9.10
C ARG A 120 -1.80 -12.80 -7.60
N VAL A 121 -2.84 -12.18 -7.06
CA VAL A 121 -3.21 -12.25 -5.65
C VAL A 121 -4.70 -12.49 -5.55
N ASP A 122 -5.09 -13.56 -4.87
CA ASP A 122 -6.48 -13.84 -4.53
C ASP A 122 -6.74 -13.41 -3.08
N PHE A 123 -7.93 -12.89 -2.83
CA PHE A 123 -8.34 -12.37 -1.52
C PHE A 123 -9.54 -13.15 -0.98
N GLU A 124 -9.53 -13.39 0.33
CA GLU A 124 -10.66 -13.98 1.07
C GLU A 124 -11.09 -13.00 2.16
N LEU A 125 -11.75 -11.92 1.74
CA LEU A 125 -12.22 -10.88 2.65
C LEU A 125 -13.66 -11.16 3.05
N ASP A 126 -13.97 -10.96 4.33
CA ASP A 126 -15.32 -11.18 4.90
C ASP A 126 -16.38 -10.19 4.37
N GLY A 127 -15.95 -9.13 3.67
CA GLY A 127 -16.84 -8.06 3.18
C GLY A 127 -16.10 -7.03 2.34
N PRO A 128 -16.78 -5.94 1.96
CA PRO A 128 -16.16 -4.87 1.20
C PRO A 128 -15.08 -4.18 2.04
N VAL A 129 -13.99 -3.81 1.38
CA VAL A 129 -12.88 -3.08 1.99
C VAL A 129 -12.59 -1.83 1.21
N ASP A 130 -12.08 -0.85 1.93
CA ASP A 130 -11.60 0.37 1.32
C ASP A 130 -10.21 0.18 0.73
N VAL A 131 -10.05 0.64 -0.49
CA VAL A 131 -8.82 0.54 -1.28
C VAL A 131 -8.55 1.90 -1.90
N MET A 132 -7.33 2.38 -1.70
CA MET A 132 -6.81 3.53 -2.44
C MET A 132 -6.18 3.02 -3.73
N VAL A 133 -6.67 3.50 -4.87
CA VAL A 133 -6.17 3.22 -6.21
C VAL A 133 -5.79 4.55 -6.85
N ASP A 134 -4.50 4.74 -7.14
CA ASP A 134 -3.93 5.95 -7.76
C ASP A 134 -4.38 7.30 -7.15
N GLY A 135 -4.67 7.29 -5.85
CA GLY A 135 -5.06 8.47 -5.08
C GLY A 135 -6.56 8.70 -4.92
N GLU A 136 -7.37 7.87 -5.56
CA GLU A 136 -8.81 7.79 -5.32
C GLU A 136 -9.15 6.66 -4.36
N VAL A 137 -10.23 6.85 -3.61
CA VAL A 137 -10.70 5.88 -2.64
C VAL A 137 -11.91 5.17 -3.20
N LEU A 138 -11.85 3.84 -3.20
CA LEU A 138 -12.93 2.98 -3.62
C LEU A 138 -13.25 1.96 -2.52
N THR A 139 -14.53 1.69 -2.29
CA THR A 139 -14.97 0.57 -1.46
C THR A 139 -15.27 -0.60 -2.38
N LEU A 140 -14.51 -1.69 -2.26
CA LEU A 140 -14.49 -2.79 -3.21
C LEU A 140 -14.67 -4.14 -2.51
N HIS A 141 -15.38 -5.05 -3.17
CA HIS A 141 -15.29 -6.49 -2.88
C HIS A 141 -14.11 -7.06 -3.66
N CYS A 142 -12.91 -7.00 -3.06
CA CYS A 142 -11.72 -7.51 -3.71
C CYS A 142 -11.71 -9.05 -3.70
N GLN A 143 -11.68 -9.65 -4.88
CA GLN A 143 -11.58 -11.10 -5.07
C GLN A 143 -10.21 -11.48 -5.62
N THR A 144 -9.77 -10.79 -6.66
CA THR A 144 -8.47 -11.04 -7.30
C THR A 144 -7.86 -9.72 -7.75
N LEU A 145 -6.53 -9.66 -7.69
CA LEU A 145 -5.69 -8.64 -8.32
C LEU A 145 -4.72 -9.35 -9.26
N ASP A 146 -4.68 -8.90 -10.51
CA ASP A 146 -3.81 -9.43 -11.56
C ASP A 146 -3.02 -8.30 -12.22
N ILE A 147 -1.79 -8.62 -12.63
CA ILE A 147 -0.97 -7.75 -13.48
C ILE A 147 -1.25 -8.03 -14.96
N LEU A 148 -1.31 -6.97 -15.77
CA LEU A 148 -1.38 -7.05 -17.23
C LEU A 148 -0.04 -6.59 -17.82
N PRO A 149 0.88 -7.51 -18.16
CA PRO A 149 2.20 -7.16 -18.68
C PRO A 149 2.08 -6.44 -20.03
N GLY A 150 2.76 -5.30 -20.18
CA GLY A 150 2.82 -4.57 -21.45
C GLY A 150 1.47 -3.99 -21.91
N ALA A 151 0.53 -3.75 -20.99
CA ALA A 151 -0.80 -3.25 -21.34
C ALA A 151 -0.81 -1.83 -21.92
N LEU A 152 0.22 -1.02 -21.65
CA LEU A 152 0.32 0.37 -22.08
C LEU A 152 1.69 0.65 -22.69
N ASN A 153 1.72 1.45 -23.76
CA ASN A 153 2.92 2.05 -24.31
C ASN A 153 3.01 3.50 -23.84
N VAL A 154 4.12 3.86 -23.18
CA VAL A 154 4.32 5.18 -22.58
C VAL A 154 5.62 5.77 -23.12
N MET A 155 5.64 7.08 -23.41
CA MET A 155 6.88 7.80 -23.70
C MET A 155 7.61 8.13 -22.40
N VAL A 156 8.92 7.84 -22.35
CA VAL A 156 9.78 8.01 -21.18
C VAL A 156 10.88 9.02 -21.48
#